data_AF-A0A979FJA0-F1
#
_entry.id   AF-A0A979FJA0-F1
#
_cell.length_a   1.000
_cell.length_b   1.000
_cell.length_c   1.000
_cell.angle_alpha   90.00
_cell.angle_beta   90.00
_cell.angle_gamma   90.00
#
_symmetry.space_group_name_H-M   'P 1'
#
loop_
_entity.id
_entity.type
_entity.pdbx_description
1 polymer ?
#
loop_
_entity_poly.entity_id
_entity_poly.type
_entity_poly.pdbx_seq_one_letter_code
_entity_poly.pdbx_strand_id
1 'polypeptide(L)'
;MTKWPLFRGMLSQLHLLLLLQLTLHRGGAHGLQWLRFTVPRWVVEGADVQLTCQFDVEKDMLYSVKWYKQGREFYRYVPAEPRMKQDYPLPGVIVDKERSGAQQVTLRSVGRESAGRYKCEVLTEAPLFRTLVKSGEMGVVQLPRGPLTVTGGQDAYQPGTNVTLNCSAPHSLPASELTWYINDQQAPQEYLVNYRPQYDPSGGVSPRLGLHFTAQRWHFPTGELRLKCTAALHRLYTEEALHRGAASPPDPGLLMTDGADKMDISNIFTLTALLLLLG
;
A
#
# COMPACT_ATOMS: atom_id res chain seq x y z
N MET A 1 23.02 15.37 -85.81
CA MET A 1 24.11 14.89 -84.91
C MET A 1 24.35 16.02 -83.94
N THR A 2 23.94 15.98 -82.68
CA THR A 2 24.54 15.19 -81.59
C THR A 2 23.52 14.95 -80.48
N LYS A 3 23.41 13.67 -80.08
CA LYS A 3 22.64 13.15 -78.95
C LYS A 3 23.28 13.60 -77.61
N TRP A 4 22.48 14.10 -76.66
CA TRP A 4 22.84 14.12 -75.23
C TRP A 4 21.66 13.63 -74.34
N PRO A 5 21.26 12.35 -74.42
CA PRO A 5 20.26 11.78 -73.50
C PRO A 5 20.86 11.31 -72.17
N LEU A 6 22.18 11.40 -71.96
CA LEU A 6 22.85 10.83 -70.78
C LEU A 6 22.83 11.75 -69.54
N PHE A 7 22.62 13.07 -69.69
CA PHE A 7 22.73 14.00 -68.57
C PHE A 7 21.46 14.14 -67.70
N ARG A 8 20.27 13.80 -68.21
CA ARG A 8 19.02 13.86 -67.44
C ARG A 8 18.87 12.72 -66.42
N GLY A 9 19.48 11.57 -66.67
CA GLY A 9 19.44 10.42 -65.75
C GLY A 9 20.33 10.59 -64.51
N MET A 10 21.48 11.26 -64.64
CA MET A 10 22.44 11.43 -63.54
C MET A 10 21.95 12.40 -62.45
N LEU A 11 21.25 13.48 -62.83
CA LEU A 11 20.64 14.43 -61.88
C LEU A 11 19.53 13.80 -61.04
N SER A 12 18.73 12.89 -61.65
CA SER A 12 17.67 12.16 -60.95
C SER A 12 18.22 11.13 -59.96
N GLN A 13 19.30 10.43 -60.31
CA GLN A 13 19.96 9.48 -59.41
C GLN A 13 20.67 10.18 -58.25
N LEU A 14 21.27 11.36 -58.46
CA LEU A 14 21.85 12.16 -57.39
C LEU A 14 20.79 12.65 -56.39
N HIS A 15 19.64 13.13 -56.88
CA HIS A 15 18.52 13.54 -56.01
C HIS A 15 17.94 12.37 -55.21
N LEU A 16 17.82 11.18 -55.83
CA LEU A 16 17.33 9.98 -55.14
C LEU A 16 18.30 9.50 -54.06
N LEU A 17 19.62 9.55 -54.32
CA LEU A 17 20.66 9.25 -53.32
C LEU A 17 20.71 10.29 -52.20
N LEU A 18 20.51 11.58 -52.49
CA LEU A 18 20.44 12.64 -51.49
C LEU A 18 19.21 12.50 -50.58
N LEU A 19 18.06 12.13 -51.15
CA LEU A 19 16.83 11.83 -50.40
C LEU A 19 16.96 10.52 -49.58
N LEU A 20 17.69 9.51 -50.09
CA LEU A 20 18.01 8.30 -49.34
C LEU A 20 18.95 8.61 -48.15
N GLN A 21 19.95 9.49 -48.33
CA GLN A 21 20.82 9.91 -47.22
C GLN A 21 20.10 10.79 -46.17
N LEU A 22 19.13 11.61 -46.58
CA LEU A 22 18.29 12.39 -45.67
C LEU A 22 17.30 11.50 -44.87
N THR A 23 16.91 10.33 -45.38
CA THR A 23 16.06 9.37 -44.66
C THR A 23 16.84 8.41 -43.75
N LEU A 24 18.15 8.23 -43.99
CA LEU A 24 19.06 7.42 -43.16
C LEU A 24 19.65 8.18 -41.94
N HIS A 25 19.46 9.50 -41.85
CA HIS A 25 19.83 10.29 -40.66
C HIS A 25 18.65 10.42 -39.67
N ARG A 26 17.93 9.33 -39.38
CA ARG A 26 17.24 9.19 -38.08
C ARG A 26 18.27 8.76 -37.02
N GLY A 27 19.29 9.59 -36.81
CA GLY A 27 20.06 9.52 -35.58
C GLY A 27 19.12 9.94 -34.47
N GLY A 28 18.60 8.97 -33.70
CA GLY A 28 17.93 9.29 -32.45
C GLY A 28 18.82 10.22 -31.64
N ALA A 29 18.22 11.21 -30.97
CA ALA A 29 18.96 12.09 -30.08
C ALA A 29 19.44 11.26 -28.88
N HIS A 30 20.57 10.59 -29.08
CA HIS A 30 21.32 9.88 -28.07
C HIS A 30 21.80 10.92 -27.03
N GLY A 31 21.47 10.69 -25.77
CA GLY A 31 21.50 11.66 -24.71
C GLY A 31 21.33 11.06 -23.33
N LEU A 32 21.81 11.81 -22.33
CA LEU A 32 21.60 11.51 -20.91
C LEU A 32 20.15 11.06 -20.63
N GLN A 33 19.99 9.81 -20.18
CA GLN A 33 18.68 9.18 -19.97
C GLN A 33 18.58 8.42 -18.64
N TRP A 34 17.36 8.28 -18.12
CA TRP A 34 17.09 7.53 -16.89
C TRP A 34 17.04 6.03 -17.16
N LEU A 35 17.83 5.27 -16.40
CA LEU A 35 17.70 3.80 -16.34
C LEU A 35 16.77 3.39 -15.20
N ARG A 36 17.06 3.86 -13.99
CA ARG A 36 16.28 3.53 -12.79
C ARG A 36 16.35 4.65 -11.77
N PHE A 37 15.21 5.00 -11.20
CA PHE A 37 15.15 5.90 -10.06
C PHE A 37 14.28 5.27 -8.98
N THR A 38 14.81 5.16 -7.77
CA THR A 38 14.08 4.55 -6.65
C THR A 38 14.38 5.30 -5.35
N VAL A 39 13.32 5.85 -4.78
CA VAL A 39 13.25 6.33 -3.40
C VAL A 39 12.17 5.48 -2.74
N PRO A 40 12.48 4.64 -1.75
CA PRO A 40 11.48 3.80 -1.11
C PRO A 40 10.39 4.66 -0.46
N ARG A 41 9.12 4.33 -0.72
CA ARG A 41 7.99 5.12 -0.22
C ARG A 41 7.87 5.04 1.31
N TRP A 42 8.15 3.87 1.89
CA TRP A 42 8.07 3.62 3.33
C TRP A 42 9.28 2.81 3.77
N VAL A 43 9.95 3.25 4.83
CA VAL A 43 11.10 2.57 5.42
C VAL A 43 10.93 2.47 6.92
N VAL A 44 11.39 1.37 7.53
CA VAL A 44 11.29 1.17 8.98
C VAL A 44 12.37 2.01 9.67
N GLU A 45 12.00 2.67 10.76
CA GLU A 45 12.92 3.42 11.62
C GLU A 45 14.10 2.54 12.07
N GLY A 46 15.31 3.11 12.01
CA GLY A 46 16.57 2.44 12.34
C GLY A 46 17.19 1.66 11.17
N ALA A 47 16.49 1.49 10.04
CA ALA A 47 17.02 0.76 8.89
C ALA A 47 18.05 1.57 8.09
N ASP A 48 18.92 0.86 7.36
CA ASP A 48 19.72 1.43 6.28
C ASP A 48 18.91 1.45 4.99
N VAL A 49 19.01 2.54 4.21
CA VAL A 49 18.20 2.76 3.00
C VAL A 49 19.08 3.13 1.82
N GLN A 50 18.87 2.47 0.69
CA GLN A 50 19.54 2.80 -0.57
C GLN A 50 18.63 3.62 -1.49
N LEU A 51 19.07 4.83 -1.80
CA LEU A 51 18.48 5.69 -2.82
C LEU A 51 19.16 5.41 -4.16
N THR A 52 18.38 5.12 -5.20
CA THR A 52 18.90 4.71 -6.51
C THR A 52 18.63 5.79 -7.56
N CYS A 53 19.67 6.16 -8.30
CA CYS A 53 19.65 7.12 -9.40
C CYS A 53 20.59 6.62 -10.51
N GLN A 54 20.13 5.61 -11.23
CA GLN A 54 20.85 5.01 -12.36
C GLN A 54 20.47 5.73 -13.64
N PHE A 55 21.48 6.09 -14.42
CA PHE A 55 21.37 6.84 -15.65
C PHE A 55 22.41 6.33 -16.64
N ASP A 56 22.15 6.58 -17.92
CA ASP A 56 23.11 6.36 -19.00
C ASP A 56 23.48 7.71 -19.60
N VAL A 57 24.79 8.02 -19.60
CA VAL A 57 25.33 9.24 -20.22
C VAL A 57 25.56 9.06 -21.72
N GLU A 58 25.45 7.84 -22.23
CA GLU A 58 25.71 7.43 -23.61
C GLU A 58 27.04 7.97 -24.16
N LYS A 59 26.98 9.08 -24.93
CA LYS A 59 28.16 9.72 -25.56
C LYS A 59 28.66 10.95 -24.81
N ASP A 60 27.91 11.42 -23.82
CA ASP A 60 28.28 12.57 -23.00
C ASP A 60 29.23 12.13 -21.87
N MET A 61 29.93 13.10 -21.27
CA MET A 61 30.73 12.87 -20.05
C MET A 61 29.95 13.36 -18.83
N LEU A 62 30.00 12.60 -17.73
CA LEU A 62 29.38 12.99 -16.47
C LEU A 62 30.17 14.13 -15.81
N TYR A 63 29.52 15.26 -15.52
CA TYR A 63 30.10 16.35 -14.73
C TYR A 63 29.86 16.11 -13.24
N SER A 64 28.61 15.89 -12.82
CA SER A 64 28.30 15.62 -11.41
C SER A 64 26.96 14.90 -11.20
N VAL A 65 26.83 14.24 -10.05
CA VAL A 65 25.56 13.77 -9.51
C VAL A 65 25.36 14.38 -8.14
N LYS A 66 24.18 14.98 -7.91
CA LYS A 66 23.82 15.62 -6.64
C LYS A 66 22.51 15.06 -6.11
N TRP A 67 22.45 14.88 -4.79
CA TRP A 67 21.24 14.51 -4.08
C TRP A 67 20.82 15.60 -3.11
N TYR A 68 19.51 15.82 -3.07
CA TYR A 68 18.86 16.82 -2.24
C TYR A 68 17.75 16.18 -1.41
N LYS A 69 17.58 16.64 -0.17
CA LYS A 69 16.42 16.36 0.67
C LYS A 69 15.77 17.68 1.02
N GLN A 70 14.47 17.80 0.73
CA GLN A 70 13.70 19.04 0.95
C GLN A 70 14.40 20.29 0.37
N GLY A 71 15.02 20.14 -0.80
CA GLY A 71 15.72 21.22 -1.50
C GLY A 71 17.14 21.51 -1.01
N ARG A 72 17.61 20.91 0.09
CA ARG A 72 18.98 21.06 0.58
C ARG A 72 19.85 19.93 0.07
N GLU A 73 20.98 20.28 -0.53
CA GLU A 73 21.97 19.29 -0.98
C GLU A 73 22.54 18.56 0.24
N PHE A 74 22.69 17.24 0.14
CA PHE A 74 23.30 16.44 1.20
C PHE A 74 24.40 15.50 0.67
N TYR A 75 24.49 15.30 -0.63
CA TYR A 75 25.53 14.46 -1.24
C TYR A 75 25.87 14.91 -2.66
N ARG A 76 27.15 14.87 -3.01
CA ARG A 76 27.69 15.17 -4.33
C ARG A 76 28.77 14.16 -4.73
N TYR A 77 28.69 13.71 -5.97
CA TYR A 77 29.70 12.91 -6.65
C TYR A 77 30.21 13.65 -7.90
N VAL A 78 31.53 13.78 -8.02
CA VAL A 78 32.22 14.37 -9.18
C VAL A 78 33.20 13.32 -9.71
N PRO A 79 33.08 12.86 -10.97
CA PRO A 79 33.93 11.80 -11.52
C PRO A 79 35.41 12.15 -11.58
N ALA A 80 35.76 13.43 -11.74
CA ALA A 80 37.15 13.91 -11.70
C ALA A 80 37.81 13.70 -10.33
N GLU A 81 37.01 13.61 -9.26
CA GLU A 81 37.48 13.48 -7.88
C GLU A 81 36.68 12.40 -7.13
N PRO A 82 36.69 11.14 -7.59
CA PRO A 82 35.75 10.12 -7.13
C PRO A 82 35.96 9.70 -5.67
N ARG A 83 37.16 9.96 -5.12
CA ARG A 83 37.50 9.74 -3.71
C ARG A 83 37.04 10.88 -2.80
N MET A 84 36.68 12.04 -3.35
CA MET A 84 36.23 13.22 -2.62
C MET A 84 34.71 13.34 -2.64
N LYS A 85 34.00 12.27 -2.27
CA LYS A 85 32.54 12.33 -2.07
C LYS A 85 32.24 13.36 -0.97
N GLN A 86 31.51 14.42 -1.34
CA GLN A 86 31.13 15.48 -0.42
C GLN A 86 29.74 15.18 0.12
N ASP A 87 29.61 15.12 1.44
CA ASP A 87 28.34 15.14 2.14
C ASP A 87 28.18 16.47 2.87
N TYR A 88 26.96 16.97 2.91
CA TYR A 88 26.63 18.20 3.63
C TYR A 88 25.74 17.81 4.82
N PRO A 89 26.16 18.12 6.06
CA PRO A 89 25.39 17.76 7.24
C PRO A 89 23.95 18.27 7.12
N LEU A 90 23.00 17.34 7.24
CA LEU A 90 21.57 17.61 7.18
C LEU A 90 20.86 16.74 8.22
N PRO A 91 19.98 17.30 9.08
CA PRO A 91 19.26 16.52 10.08
C PRO A 91 18.50 15.33 9.46
N GLY A 92 18.59 14.18 10.14
CA GLY A 92 18.04 12.91 9.67
C GLY A 92 18.74 12.30 8.45
N VAL A 93 19.89 12.80 7.99
CA VAL A 93 20.61 12.24 6.85
C VAL A 93 22.03 11.88 7.25
N ILE A 94 22.29 10.57 7.36
CA ILE A 94 23.60 10.02 7.66
C ILE A 94 24.07 9.21 6.45
N VAL A 95 24.94 9.77 5.62
CA VAL A 95 25.42 9.10 4.41
C VAL A 95 26.49 8.07 4.74
N ASP A 96 26.35 6.85 4.21
CA ASP A 96 27.43 5.86 4.14
C ASP A 96 28.24 6.10 2.87
N LYS A 97 29.41 6.74 3.00
CA LYS A 97 30.27 7.08 1.86
C LYS A 97 30.87 5.86 1.17
N GLU A 98 31.08 4.77 1.88
CA GLU A 98 31.66 3.54 1.33
C GLU A 98 30.64 2.82 0.44
N ARG A 99 29.36 2.84 0.83
CA ARG A 99 28.25 2.25 0.08
C ARG A 99 27.52 3.23 -0.86
N SER A 100 28.07 4.42 -1.07
CA SER A 100 27.53 5.46 -1.96
C SER A 100 28.45 5.71 -3.16
N GLY A 101 27.90 6.17 -4.28
CA GLY A 101 28.65 6.42 -5.51
C GLY A 101 27.90 7.35 -6.45
N ALA A 102 28.17 7.26 -7.76
CA ALA A 102 27.50 8.06 -8.77
C ALA A 102 26.01 7.69 -8.91
N GLN A 103 25.69 6.39 -8.88
CA GLN A 103 24.34 5.90 -9.21
C GLN A 103 23.49 5.53 -7.99
N GLN A 104 24.06 5.58 -6.78
CA GLN A 104 23.34 5.22 -5.56
C GLN A 104 23.90 5.98 -4.36
N VAL A 105 23.03 6.25 -3.38
CA VAL A 105 23.42 6.80 -2.08
C VAL A 105 22.77 5.98 -0.98
N THR A 106 23.57 5.53 -0.02
CA THR A 106 23.09 4.77 1.13
C THR A 106 22.99 5.69 2.35
N LEU A 107 21.83 5.73 2.98
CA LEU A 107 21.58 6.39 4.26
C LEU A 107 21.59 5.34 5.37
N ARG A 108 22.21 5.64 6.52
CA ARG A 108 22.24 4.76 7.70
C ARG A 108 21.26 5.18 8.76
N SER A 109 20.74 4.19 9.49
CA SER A 109 19.94 4.40 10.70
C SER A 109 18.86 5.48 10.53
N VAL A 110 18.00 5.33 9.52
CA VAL A 110 16.99 6.36 9.18
C VAL A 110 16.04 6.59 10.35
N GLY A 111 15.74 7.85 10.63
CA GLY A 111 14.82 8.25 11.71
C GLY A 111 13.67 9.09 11.17
N ARG A 112 12.77 9.55 12.05
CA ARG A 112 11.64 10.41 11.66
C ARG A 112 12.06 11.61 10.79
N GLU A 113 13.18 12.25 11.13
CA GLU A 113 13.71 13.39 10.38
C GLU A 113 14.18 13.02 8.97
N SER A 114 14.48 11.75 8.70
CA SER A 114 14.83 11.26 7.35
C SER A 114 13.65 11.30 6.39
N ALA A 115 12.41 11.45 6.86
CA ALA A 115 11.25 11.56 5.99
C ALA A 115 11.28 12.83 5.12
N GLY A 116 10.69 12.75 3.93
CA GLY A 116 10.46 13.87 3.02
C GLY A 116 10.88 13.61 1.58
N ARG A 117 10.95 14.69 0.79
CA ARG A 117 11.23 14.65 -0.64
C ARG A 117 12.72 14.54 -0.93
N TYR A 118 13.11 13.50 -1.64
CA TYR A 118 14.45 13.29 -2.17
C TYR A 118 14.49 13.58 -3.66
N LYS A 119 15.54 14.27 -4.12
CA LYS A 119 15.75 14.63 -5.53
C LYS A 119 17.17 14.23 -5.94
N CYS A 120 17.29 13.52 -7.06
CA CYS A 120 18.57 13.30 -7.74
C CYS A 120 18.67 14.25 -8.93
N GLU A 121 19.85 14.81 -9.14
CA GLU A 121 20.20 15.71 -10.25
C GLU A 121 21.52 15.23 -10.88
N VAL A 122 21.47 14.90 -12.17
CA VAL A 122 22.61 14.42 -12.95
C VAL A 122 22.93 15.48 -13.99
N LEU A 123 24.17 15.94 -14.03
CA LEU A 123 24.65 16.96 -14.96
C LEU A 123 25.81 16.39 -15.78
N THR A 124 25.77 16.61 -17.09
CA THR A 124 26.85 16.27 -18.03
C THR A 124 27.74 17.48 -18.32
N GLU A 125 28.91 17.20 -18.86
CA GLU A 125 29.93 18.19 -19.23
C GLU A 125 29.56 19.03 -20.46
N ALA A 126 30.42 20.02 -20.74
CA ALA A 126 30.44 20.72 -22.02
C ALA A 126 30.50 19.74 -23.20
N PRO A 127 29.89 20.06 -24.36
CA PRO A 127 29.29 21.35 -24.72
C PRO A 127 27.79 21.45 -24.40
N LEU A 128 27.12 20.35 -24.10
CA LEU A 128 25.65 20.30 -24.03
C LEU A 128 25.10 20.57 -22.63
N PHE A 129 25.88 20.34 -21.57
CA PHE A 129 25.47 20.57 -20.17
C PHE A 129 24.06 20.04 -19.84
N ARG A 130 23.75 18.82 -20.32
CA ARG A 130 22.42 18.22 -20.13
C ARG A 130 22.20 17.88 -18.67
N THR A 131 20.99 18.16 -18.19
CA THR A 131 20.57 17.91 -16.80
C THR A 131 19.38 16.95 -16.77
N LEU A 132 19.48 15.90 -15.95
CA LEU A 132 18.34 15.07 -15.56
C LEU A 132 18.00 15.27 -14.09
N VAL A 133 16.72 15.48 -13.80
CA VAL A 133 16.21 15.63 -12.44
C VAL A 133 15.03 14.71 -12.21
N LYS A 134 15.03 13.99 -11.08
CA LYS A 134 13.89 13.19 -10.65
C LYS A 134 13.75 13.21 -9.14
N SER A 135 12.51 13.14 -8.65
CA SER A 135 12.19 13.23 -7.22
C SER A 135 11.30 12.08 -6.77
N GLY A 136 11.39 11.72 -5.49
CA GLY A 136 10.53 10.76 -4.81
C GLY A 136 10.36 11.12 -3.34
N GLU A 137 9.26 10.67 -2.74
CA GLU A 137 8.94 10.88 -1.33
C GLU A 137 9.26 9.62 -0.53
N MET A 138 9.93 9.80 0.61
CA MET A 138 10.19 8.73 1.58
C MET A 138 9.51 9.07 2.91
N GLY A 139 8.65 8.19 3.39
CA GLY A 139 8.15 8.19 4.77
C GLY A 139 8.92 7.20 5.63
N VAL A 140 9.05 7.50 6.92
CA VAL A 140 9.64 6.60 7.92
C VAL A 140 8.55 6.10 8.84
N VAL A 141 8.49 4.78 9.04
CA VAL A 141 7.50 4.13 9.88
C VAL A 141 8.13 3.55 11.14
N GLN A 142 7.43 3.65 12.25
CA GLN A 142 7.73 2.95 13.48
C GLN A 142 6.72 1.81 13.63
N LEU A 143 7.19 0.57 13.59
CA LEU A 143 6.33 -0.59 13.73
C LEU A 143 5.81 -0.72 15.18
N PRO A 144 4.59 -1.25 15.38
CA PRO A 144 4.10 -1.58 16.71
C PRO A 144 5.06 -2.49 17.46
N ARG A 145 5.20 -2.26 18.78
CA ARG A 145 5.93 -3.16 19.69
C ARG A 145 4.94 -3.82 20.65
N GLY A 146 4.79 -5.14 20.54
CA GLY A 146 3.86 -5.92 21.35
C GLY A 146 2.69 -6.47 20.53
N PRO A 147 1.79 -7.22 21.17
CA PRO A 147 0.73 -7.93 20.45
C PRO A 147 -0.50 -7.05 20.19
N LEU A 148 -1.24 -7.40 19.14
CA LEU A 148 -2.62 -6.93 18.94
C LEU A 148 -3.54 -7.54 20.01
N THR A 149 -4.33 -6.70 20.68
CA THR A 149 -5.17 -7.17 21.80
C THR A 149 -6.66 -7.07 21.49
N VAL A 150 -7.38 -8.17 21.73
CA VAL A 150 -8.85 -8.22 21.69
C VAL A 150 -9.36 -8.42 23.11
N THR A 151 -10.34 -7.60 23.52
CA THR A 151 -10.90 -7.58 24.88
C THR A 151 -12.42 -7.48 24.84
N GLY A 152 -13.09 -7.89 25.93
CA GLY A 152 -14.56 -7.90 26.03
C GLY A 152 -15.25 -9.16 25.48
N GLY A 153 -14.47 -10.11 24.95
CA GLY A 153 -14.98 -11.39 24.47
C GLY A 153 -15.55 -12.26 25.58
N GLN A 154 -16.49 -13.14 25.23
CA GLN A 154 -17.12 -14.12 26.13
C GLN A 154 -16.92 -15.53 25.58
N ASP A 155 -16.81 -16.52 26.46
CA ASP A 155 -16.59 -17.91 26.05
C ASP A 155 -17.80 -18.53 25.33
N ALA A 156 -19.01 -17.99 25.58
CA ALA A 156 -20.23 -18.42 24.93
C ALA A 156 -21.18 -17.24 24.65
N TYR A 157 -21.94 -17.33 23.56
CA TYR A 157 -22.88 -16.31 23.12
C TYR A 157 -24.25 -16.90 22.80
N GLN A 158 -25.30 -16.26 23.31
CA GLN A 158 -26.70 -16.58 23.00
C GLN A 158 -27.15 -15.82 21.75
N PRO A 159 -27.78 -16.49 20.76
CA PRO A 159 -28.46 -15.79 19.68
C PRO A 159 -29.50 -14.79 20.23
N GLY A 160 -29.51 -13.57 19.70
CA GLY A 160 -30.33 -12.45 20.18
C GLY A 160 -29.64 -11.53 21.19
N THR A 161 -28.43 -11.86 21.66
CA THR A 161 -27.70 -11.04 22.63
C THR A 161 -26.67 -10.12 21.96
N ASN A 162 -26.34 -9.01 22.62
CA ASN A 162 -25.36 -8.06 22.13
C ASN A 162 -23.93 -8.54 22.41
N VAL A 163 -23.11 -8.50 21.37
CA VAL A 163 -21.69 -8.81 21.39
C VAL A 163 -20.95 -7.49 21.33
N THR A 164 -20.07 -7.23 22.30
CA THR A 164 -19.26 -6.01 22.35
C THR A 164 -17.80 -6.36 22.63
N LEU A 165 -16.91 -6.09 21.67
CA LEU A 165 -15.48 -6.31 21.82
C LEU A 165 -14.70 -5.06 21.45
N ASN A 166 -13.49 -4.93 21.99
CA ASN A 166 -12.55 -3.89 21.65
C ASN A 166 -11.24 -4.48 21.15
N CYS A 167 -10.77 -3.97 20.01
CA CYS A 167 -9.46 -4.27 19.48
C CYS A 167 -8.55 -3.06 19.69
N SER A 168 -7.36 -3.26 20.27
CA SER A 168 -6.36 -2.22 20.47
C SER A 168 -5.01 -2.68 19.93
N ALA A 169 -4.44 -1.92 19.00
CA ALA A 169 -3.07 -2.13 18.56
C ALA A 169 -2.07 -1.33 19.40
N PRO A 170 -0.83 -1.83 19.58
CA PRO A 170 0.24 -1.06 20.21
C PRO A 170 0.56 0.22 19.43
N HIS A 171 1.30 1.12 20.07
CA HIS A 171 1.72 2.37 19.46
C HIS A 171 2.59 2.15 18.23
N SER A 172 2.23 2.80 17.12
CA SER A 172 3.02 2.85 15.89
C SER A 172 3.00 4.24 15.28
N LEU A 173 3.86 4.49 14.30
CA LEU A 173 3.82 5.71 13.51
C LEU A 173 3.92 5.38 12.01
N PRO A 174 2.92 5.68 11.17
CA PRO A 174 1.58 6.16 11.55
C PRO A 174 0.79 5.11 12.38
N ALA A 175 -0.41 5.46 12.80
CA ALA A 175 -1.30 4.49 13.46
C ALA A 175 -1.58 3.31 12.52
N SER A 176 -1.60 2.10 13.07
CA SER A 176 -2.00 0.91 12.32
C SER A 176 -3.48 0.98 11.95
N GLU A 177 -3.84 0.46 10.79
CA GLU A 177 -5.22 0.33 10.34
C GLU A 177 -5.83 -0.92 10.98
N LEU A 178 -6.94 -0.76 11.69
CA LEU A 178 -7.65 -1.86 12.34
C LEU A 178 -8.84 -2.31 11.49
N THR A 179 -9.08 -3.61 11.42
CA THR A 179 -10.23 -4.18 10.71
C THR A 179 -10.80 -5.34 11.49
N TRP A 180 -12.13 -5.40 11.60
CA TRP A 180 -12.85 -6.50 12.22
C TRP A 180 -13.43 -7.45 11.17
N TYR A 181 -13.46 -8.73 11.51
CA TYR A 181 -14.09 -9.79 10.73
C TYR A 181 -14.98 -10.64 11.64
N ILE A 182 -16.17 -10.98 11.15
CA ILE A 182 -17.13 -11.90 11.77
C ILE A 182 -17.19 -13.12 10.86
N ASN A 183 -16.76 -14.29 11.34
CA ASN A 183 -16.69 -15.54 10.58
C ASN A 183 -16.01 -15.37 9.20
N ASP A 184 -14.83 -14.76 9.21
CA ASP A 184 -13.99 -14.43 8.04
C ASP A 184 -14.56 -13.40 7.05
N GLN A 185 -15.76 -12.88 7.30
CA GLN A 185 -16.32 -11.78 6.53
C GLN A 185 -16.03 -10.46 7.23
N GLN A 186 -15.58 -9.45 6.48
CA GLN A 186 -15.30 -8.13 7.04
C GLN A 186 -16.57 -7.55 7.68
N ALA A 187 -16.45 -7.06 8.90
CA ALA A 187 -17.57 -6.51 9.65
C ALA A 187 -18.11 -5.25 8.95
N PRO A 188 -19.45 -5.12 8.82
CA PRO A 188 -20.09 -3.91 8.32
C PRO A 188 -19.74 -2.67 9.16
N GLN A 189 -19.71 -1.49 8.53
CA GLN A 189 -19.31 -0.23 9.18
C GLN A 189 -20.24 0.15 10.34
N GLU A 190 -21.52 -0.20 10.24
CA GLU A 190 -22.54 0.01 11.27
C GLU A 190 -22.28 -0.77 12.56
N TYR A 191 -21.47 -1.84 12.51
CA TYR A 191 -21.07 -2.60 13.70
C TYR A 191 -19.80 -2.03 14.34
N LEU A 192 -19.13 -1.08 13.69
CA LEU A 192 -17.85 -0.55 14.16
C LEU A 192 -18.04 0.67 15.06
N VAL A 193 -17.35 0.64 16.19
CA VAL A 193 -17.29 1.77 17.12
C VAL A 193 -15.91 2.40 17.04
N ASN A 194 -15.83 3.60 16.46
CA ASN A 194 -14.56 4.32 16.31
C ASN A 194 -14.19 5.03 17.61
N TYR A 195 -13.04 4.68 18.19
CA TYR A 195 -12.49 5.37 19.34
C TYR A 195 -11.40 6.35 18.93
N ARG A 196 -11.19 7.39 19.75
CA ARG A 196 -10.04 8.27 19.57
C ARG A 196 -8.75 7.48 19.85
N PRO A 197 -7.74 7.58 18.98
CA PRO A 197 -6.46 6.93 19.24
C PRO A 197 -5.78 7.55 20.45
N GLN A 198 -4.97 6.73 21.14
CA GLN A 198 -4.14 7.16 22.24
C GLN A 198 -2.76 7.56 21.72
N TYR A 199 -2.23 8.66 22.22
CA TYR A 199 -0.94 9.20 21.83
C TYR A 199 0.05 9.05 22.98
N ASP A 200 1.26 8.59 22.66
CA ASP A 200 2.39 8.58 23.57
C ASP A 200 3.20 9.88 23.42
N PRO A 201 3.93 10.37 24.46
CA PRO A 201 4.77 11.56 24.35
C PRO A 201 5.84 11.50 23.25
N SER A 202 6.29 10.32 22.83
CA SER A 202 7.18 10.15 21.67
C SER A 202 6.50 10.38 20.31
N GLY A 203 5.18 10.55 20.30
CA GLY A 203 4.34 10.73 19.12
C GLY A 203 3.84 9.43 18.49
N GLY A 204 4.10 8.26 19.10
CA GLY A 204 3.51 6.99 18.68
C GLY A 204 2.00 6.95 18.93
N VAL A 205 1.25 6.31 18.03
CA VAL A 205 -0.21 6.32 18.02
C VAL A 205 -0.75 4.89 18.18
N SER A 206 -1.57 4.67 19.22
CA SER A 206 -2.26 3.41 19.49
C SER A 206 -3.73 3.55 19.09
N PRO A 207 -4.16 2.90 17.99
CA PRO A 207 -5.54 2.92 17.54
C PRO A 207 -6.38 1.89 18.32
N ARG A 208 -7.67 2.18 18.46
CA ARG A 208 -8.66 1.28 19.04
C ARG A 208 -9.94 1.27 18.21
N LEU A 209 -10.46 0.07 17.94
CA LEU A 209 -11.67 -0.15 17.16
C LEU A 209 -12.59 -1.12 17.91
N GLY A 210 -13.80 -0.67 18.23
CA GLY A 210 -14.83 -1.50 18.83
C GLY A 210 -15.65 -2.24 17.79
N LEU A 211 -16.19 -3.38 18.18
CA LEU A 211 -17.16 -4.17 17.45
C LEU A 211 -18.40 -4.32 18.32
N HIS A 212 -19.56 -3.92 17.81
CA HIS A 212 -20.84 -4.00 18.49
C HIS A 212 -21.94 -4.47 17.55
N PHE A 213 -22.51 -5.63 17.81
CA PHE A 213 -23.62 -6.17 17.02
C PHE A 213 -24.43 -7.18 17.84
N THR A 214 -25.64 -7.49 17.39
CA THR A 214 -26.45 -8.56 17.99
C THR A 214 -26.09 -9.89 17.34
N ALA A 215 -25.68 -10.88 18.15
CA ALA A 215 -25.43 -12.25 17.69
C ALA A 215 -26.74 -12.87 17.17
N GLN A 216 -26.66 -13.64 16.11
CA GLN A 216 -27.84 -14.19 15.42
C GLN A 216 -27.56 -15.64 15.07
N ARG A 217 -28.60 -16.44 14.85
CA ARG A 217 -28.45 -17.89 14.64
C ARG A 217 -27.51 -18.22 13.47
N TRP A 218 -27.55 -17.44 12.39
CA TRP A 218 -26.68 -17.62 11.21
C TRP A 218 -25.21 -17.27 11.47
N HIS A 219 -24.89 -16.59 12.58
CA HIS A 219 -23.51 -16.34 12.97
C HIS A 219 -22.83 -17.55 13.63
N PHE A 220 -23.54 -18.68 13.82
CA PHE A 220 -22.99 -19.91 14.42
C PHE A 220 -23.13 -21.14 13.49
N PRO A 221 -22.67 -21.09 12.23
CA PRO A 221 -22.86 -22.21 11.29
C PRO A 221 -22.13 -23.49 11.74
N THR A 222 -21.03 -23.36 12.48
CA THR A 222 -20.23 -24.46 13.04
C THR A 222 -20.41 -24.60 14.55
N GLY A 223 -21.40 -23.93 15.15
CA GLY A 223 -21.58 -23.89 16.60
C GLY A 223 -20.62 -22.95 17.34
N GLU A 224 -19.83 -22.15 16.63
CA GLU A 224 -18.97 -21.11 17.20
C GLU A 224 -19.09 -19.80 16.42
N LEU A 225 -18.84 -18.70 17.13
CA LEU A 225 -18.67 -17.35 16.59
C LEU A 225 -17.19 -17.01 16.58
N ARG A 226 -16.64 -16.67 15.42
CA ARG A 226 -15.24 -16.28 15.24
C ARG A 226 -15.13 -14.79 14.96
N LEU A 227 -14.49 -14.06 15.88
CA LEU A 227 -14.29 -12.62 15.79
C LEU A 227 -12.80 -12.34 15.65
N LYS A 228 -12.39 -11.86 14.49
CA LYS A 228 -10.98 -11.60 14.19
C LYS A 228 -10.75 -10.12 14.01
N CYS A 229 -9.79 -9.57 14.73
CA CYS A 229 -9.26 -8.24 14.46
C CYS A 229 -7.91 -8.35 13.76
N THR A 230 -7.66 -7.51 12.77
CA THR A 230 -6.35 -7.37 12.11
C THR A 230 -5.83 -5.95 12.28
N ALA A 231 -4.52 -5.81 12.48
CA ALA A 231 -3.81 -4.55 12.45
C ALA A 231 -2.81 -4.55 11.30
N ALA A 232 -2.81 -3.52 10.47
CA ALA A 232 -1.90 -3.41 9.33
C ALA A 232 -1.22 -2.04 9.29
N LEU A 233 0.07 -2.02 8.92
CA LEU A 233 0.81 -0.78 8.67
C LEU A 233 1.41 -0.83 7.26
N HIS A 234 0.70 -0.23 6.31
CA HIS A 234 1.01 -0.28 4.88
C HIS A 234 1.22 -1.72 4.38
N ARG A 235 2.42 -2.07 3.90
CA ARG A 235 2.81 -3.44 3.53
C ARG A 235 3.95 -3.98 4.39
N LEU A 236 4.26 -3.29 5.49
CA LEU A 236 5.45 -3.54 6.31
C LEU A 236 5.12 -4.37 7.56
N TYR A 237 3.85 -4.38 7.98
CA TYR A 237 3.39 -5.08 9.16
C TYR A 237 1.93 -5.51 9.00
N THR A 238 1.64 -6.71 9.46
CA THR A 238 0.29 -7.26 9.59
C THR A 238 0.28 -8.21 10.78
N GLU A 239 -0.70 -8.06 11.65
CA GLU A 239 -0.94 -8.94 12.80
C GLU A 239 -2.44 -9.19 12.95
N GLU A 240 -2.80 -10.34 13.52
CA GLU A 240 -4.18 -10.71 13.76
C GLU A 240 -4.37 -11.26 15.18
N ALA A 241 -5.54 -10.97 15.74
CA ALA A 241 -5.98 -11.46 17.03
C ALA A 241 -7.37 -12.07 16.86
N LEU A 242 -7.52 -13.33 17.22
CA LEU A 242 -8.76 -14.10 17.08
C LEU A 242 -9.38 -14.35 18.45
N HIS A 243 -10.67 -14.06 18.56
CA HIS A 243 -11.52 -14.49 19.66
C HIS A 243 -12.57 -15.48 19.14
N ARG A 244 -12.83 -16.54 19.91
CA ARG A 244 -13.87 -17.54 19.61
C ARG A 244 -14.79 -17.66 20.81
N GLY A 245 -16.09 -17.66 20.55
CA GLY A 245 -17.11 -17.97 21.55
C GLY A 245 -18.05 -19.05 21.04
N ALA A 246 -18.36 -20.04 21.87
CA ALA A 246 -19.28 -21.10 21.54
C ALA A 246 -20.73 -20.59 21.44
N ALA A 247 -21.57 -21.24 20.64
CA ALA A 247 -23.00 -21.06 20.75
C ALA A 247 -23.44 -21.63 22.11
N SER A 248 -24.00 -20.79 22.98
CA SER A 248 -24.62 -21.30 24.21
C SER A 248 -25.84 -22.15 23.87
N PRO A 249 -26.08 -23.25 24.61
CA PRO A 249 -27.32 -24.00 24.45
C PRO A 249 -28.54 -23.09 24.71
N PRO A 250 -29.67 -23.34 24.02
CA PRO A 250 -30.92 -22.65 24.34
C PRO A 250 -31.30 -22.91 25.79
N ASP A 251 -31.76 -21.87 26.49
CA ASP A 251 -32.19 -21.96 27.88
C ASP A 251 -33.28 -23.06 28.03
N PRO A 252 -33.04 -24.12 28.83
CA PRO A 252 -34.03 -25.16 29.08
C PRO A 252 -35.35 -24.63 29.65
N GLY A 253 -35.34 -23.45 30.28
CA GLY A 253 -36.51 -22.81 30.88
C GLY A 253 -37.47 -22.12 29.90
N LEU A 254 -37.13 -22.06 28.61
CA LEU A 254 -37.96 -21.41 27.58
C LEU A 254 -38.67 -22.38 26.63
N LEU A 255 -38.86 -23.63 27.07
CA LEU A 255 -39.74 -24.59 26.41
C LEU A 255 -41.08 -24.70 27.15
N MET A 256 -42.11 -24.18 26.48
CA MET A 256 -43.57 -24.29 26.74
C MET A 256 -44.08 -23.36 27.85
N THR A 257 -44.86 -22.32 27.55
CA THR A 257 -46.25 -22.44 27.13
C THR A 257 -46.65 -21.40 26.07
N ASP A 258 -47.23 -21.85 24.95
CA ASP A 258 -48.58 -21.43 24.50
C ASP A 258 -48.82 -21.75 23.02
N GLY A 259 -50.02 -22.28 22.73
CA GLY A 259 -50.63 -22.18 21.40
C GLY A 259 -50.61 -23.42 20.53
N ALA A 260 -51.01 -24.59 21.06
CA ALA A 260 -51.58 -25.62 20.19
C ALA A 260 -52.98 -25.14 19.74
N ASP A 261 -53.04 -24.24 18.75
CA ASP A 261 -54.25 -24.02 17.98
C ASP A 261 -54.46 -25.26 17.12
N LYS A 262 -55.29 -26.16 17.66
CA LYS A 262 -55.73 -27.37 17.02
C LYS A 262 -56.67 -26.95 15.89
N MET A 263 -56.14 -26.81 14.66
CA MET A 263 -56.99 -26.83 13.47
C MET A 263 -57.68 -28.20 13.40
N ASP A 264 -58.92 -28.24 13.84
CA ASP A 264 -59.80 -29.39 13.73
C ASP A 264 -60.23 -29.53 12.25
N ILE A 265 -59.55 -30.42 11.50
CA ILE A 265 -59.86 -30.74 10.09
C ILE A 265 -61.03 -31.75 9.98
N SER A 266 -61.78 -31.97 11.07
CA SER A 266 -62.83 -32.98 11.13
C SER A 266 -64.20 -32.57 10.56
N ASN A 267 -64.39 -31.34 10.05
CA ASN A 267 -65.70 -30.86 9.58
C ASN A 267 -65.81 -30.40 8.11
N ILE A 268 -64.86 -30.74 7.23
CA ILE A 268 -64.96 -30.42 5.78
C ILE A 268 -65.70 -31.50 4.97
N PHE A 269 -65.99 -32.68 5.54
CA PHE A 269 -66.64 -33.79 4.81
C PHE A 269 -68.15 -33.97 5.07
N THR A 270 -68.81 -33.08 5.80
CA THR A 270 -70.26 -33.20 6.08
C THR A 270 -71.15 -32.19 5.35
N LEU A 271 -70.59 -31.27 4.55
CA LEU A 271 -71.39 -30.29 3.78
C LEU A 271 -71.52 -30.58 2.28
N THR A 272 -70.88 -31.62 1.75
CA THR A 272 -71.06 -32.06 0.34
C THR A 272 -72.14 -33.13 0.17
N ALA A 273 -72.73 -33.65 1.24
CA ALA A 273 -73.78 -34.67 1.16
C ALA A 273 -75.23 -34.14 1.30
N LEU A 274 -75.44 -32.84 1.58
CA LEU A 274 -76.79 -32.26 1.69
C LEU A 274 -77.24 -31.43 0.47
N LEU A 275 -76.39 -31.28 -0.56
CA LEU A 275 -76.69 -30.54 -1.79
C LEU A 275 -77.02 -31.43 -3.01
N LEU A 276 -77.15 -32.75 -2.81
CA LEU A 276 -77.56 -33.70 -3.86
C LEU A 276 -78.92 -34.38 -3.59
N LEU A 277 -79.72 -33.86 -2.66
CA LEU A 277 -81.10 -34.33 -2.41
C LEU A 277 -82.16 -33.21 -2.52
N LEU A 278 -81.81 -32.08 -3.14
CA LEU A 278 -82.75 -31.09 -3.67
C LEU A 278 -82.41 -30.79 -5.14
N GLY A 279 -82.44 -31.86 -5.93
CA GLY A 279 -82.39 -31.89 -7.38
C GLY A 279 -82.96 -33.22 -7.86
#